data_AF-A0A1I4BCK6-F1
#
_entry.id   AF-A0A1I4BCK6-F1
#
_cell.length_a   1.000
_cell.length_b   1.000
_cell.length_c   1.000
_cell.angle_alpha   90.00
_cell.angle_beta   90.00
_cell.angle_gamma   90.00
#
_symmetry.space_group_name_H-M   'P 1'
#
loop_
_entity.id
_entity.type
_entity.pdbx_description
1 polymer ?
#
loop_
_entity_poly.entity_id
_entity_poly.type
_entity_poly.pdbx_seq_one_letter_code
_entity_poly.pdbx_strand_id
1 'polypeptide(L)'
;MTYTYVNEISAKKISKLGDPVTAEARLQAIDTLCTETEPTEGDQVNQWLLVLKQNGIVAQKWKSSLNGIEIYPGGKRSEDRLAITVADGTVTAVNAWISEH
;
A
#
# COMPACT_ATOMS: atom_id res chain seq x y z
N MET A 1 3.96 -19.43 -5.73
CA MET A 1 4.87 -18.28 -6.02
C MET A 1 4.29 -17.12 -5.27
N THR A 2 5.09 -16.41 -4.49
CA THR A 2 4.62 -15.29 -3.66
C THR A 2 4.53 -14.00 -4.47
N TYR A 3 3.90 -12.97 -3.93
CA TYR A 3 3.86 -11.66 -4.58
C TYR A 3 5.28 -11.08 -4.73
N THR A 4 5.50 -10.34 -5.82
CA THR A 4 6.70 -9.49 -5.98
C THR A 4 6.38 -8.08 -5.51
N TYR A 5 7.26 -7.49 -4.69
CA TYR A 5 7.15 -6.09 -4.29
C TYR A 5 8.04 -5.20 -5.15
N VAL A 6 7.48 -4.06 -5.60
CA VAL A 6 8.20 -3.01 -6.32
C VAL A 6 7.92 -1.68 -5.64
N ASN A 7 8.98 -0.93 -5.31
CA ASN A 7 8.84 0.41 -4.75
C ASN A 7 9.30 1.47 -5.75
N GLU A 8 8.35 2.22 -6.30
CA GLU A 8 8.60 3.35 -7.22
C GLU A 8 8.54 4.71 -6.50
N ILE A 9 8.26 4.72 -5.20
CA ILE A 9 8.21 5.94 -4.40
C ILE A 9 9.63 6.37 -4.07
N SER A 10 10.07 7.49 -4.65
CA SER A 10 11.36 8.08 -4.29
C SER A 10 11.40 8.47 -2.80
N ALA A 11 12.55 8.30 -2.14
CA ALA A 11 12.75 8.74 -0.75
C ALA A 11 12.37 10.21 -0.51
N LYS A 12 12.61 11.09 -1.51
CA LYS A 12 12.22 12.51 -1.48
C LYS A 12 10.71 12.75 -1.39
N LYS A 13 9.88 11.83 -1.90
CA LYS A 13 8.41 11.92 -1.75
C LYS A 13 7.99 11.54 -0.33
N ILE A 14 8.56 10.45 0.19
CA ILE A 14 8.27 9.96 1.54
C ILE A 14 8.69 11.01 2.59
N SER A 15 9.87 11.62 2.42
CA SER A 15 10.38 12.64 3.35
C SER A 15 9.55 13.93 3.43
N LYS A 16 8.55 14.10 2.56
CA LYS A 16 7.64 15.25 2.55
C LYS A 16 6.32 15.00 3.28
N LEU A 17 6.09 13.77 3.72
CA LEU A 17 4.90 13.41 4.50
C LEU A 17 4.98 14.02 5.91
N GLY A 18 3.83 14.11 6.58
CA GLY A 18 3.74 14.56 7.97
C GLY A 18 4.44 13.58 8.93
N ASP A 19 4.35 12.28 8.66
CA ASP A 19 5.07 11.22 9.37
C ASP A 19 5.74 10.24 8.39
N PRO A 20 6.95 10.59 7.89
CA PRO A 20 7.72 9.74 6.98
C PRO A 20 8.10 8.39 7.61
N VAL A 21 8.35 8.34 8.92
CA VAL A 21 8.79 7.12 9.61
C VAL A 21 7.67 6.07 9.59
N THR A 22 6.45 6.48 9.93
CA THR A 22 5.31 5.57 9.87
C THR A 22 5.03 5.14 8.43
N ALA A 23 5.18 6.03 7.44
CA ALA A 23 5.02 5.68 6.04
C ALA A 23 6.04 4.63 5.55
N GLU A 24 7.32 4.79 5.89
CA GLU A 24 8.37 3.81 5.57
C GLU A 24 8.09 2.46 6.24
N ALA A 25 7.68 2.47 7.51
CA ALA A 25 7.32 1.25 8.23
C ALA A 25 6.16 0.50 7.54
N ARG A 26 5.19 1.21 6.94
CA ARG A 26 4.12 0.57 6.16
C ARG A 26 4.62 -0.01 4.85
N LEU A 27 5.51 0.67 4.14
CA LEU A 27 6.11 0.14 2.91
C LEU A 27 6.94 -1.12 3.19
N GLN A 28 7.71 -1.13 4.27
CA GLN A 28 8.45 -2.31 4.72
C GLN A 28 7.52 -3.46 5.11
N ALA A 29 6.43 -3.16 5.83
CA ALA A 29 5.43 -4.18 6.15
C ALA A 29 4.78 -4.78 4.90
N ILE A 30 4.49 -3.97 3.87
CA ILE A 30 3.94 -4.44 2.60
C ILE A 30 4.93 -5.32 1.84
N ASP A 31 6.22 -4.97 1.85
CA ASP A 31 7.29 -5.79 1.27
C ASP A 31 7.31 -7.19 1.93
N THR A 32 7.37 -7.23 3.27
CA THR A 32 7.29 -8.49 4.03
C THR A 32 6.03 -9.29 3.68
N LEU A 33 4.86 -8.64 3.63
CA LEU A 33 3.60 -9.32 3.29
C LEU A 33 3.59 -9.89 1.87
N CYS A 34 4.31 -9.27 0.92
CA CYS A 34 4.45 -9.83 -0.42
C CYS A 34 5.17 -11.18 -0.37
N THR A 35 6.17 -11.33 0.50
CA THR A 35 6.91 -12.60 0.68
C THR A 35 6.11 -13.67 1.42
N GLU A 36 5.05 -13.30 2.14
CA GLU A 36 4.22 -14.21 2.94
C GLU A 36 2.90 -14.59 2.26
N THR A 37 2.54 -13.89 1.19
CA THR A 37 1.24 -14.03 0.52
C THR A 37 1.41 -14.64 -0.87
N GLU A 38 0.67 -15.72 -1.15
CA GLU A 38 0.54 -16.26 -2.51
C GLU A 38 -0.64 -15.61 -3.24
N PRO A 39 -0.48 -15.16 -4.49
CA PRO A 39 -1.58 -14.63 -5.29
C PRO A 39 -2.66 -15.68 -5.51
N THR A 40 -3.90 -15.35 -5.18
CA THR A 40 -5.05 -16.15 -5.57
C THR A 40 -5.51 -15.76 -6.97
N GLU A 41 -5.94 -16.72 -7.78
CA GLU A 41 -6.64 -16.42 -9.03
C GLU A 41 -7.92 -15.62 -8.72
N GLY A 42 -8.16 -14.56 -9.48
CA GLY A 42 -9.32 -13.67 -9.30
C GLY A 42 -8.95 -12.30 -8.72
N ASP A 43 -9.74 -11.81 -7.75
CA ASP A 43 -9.66 -10.43 -7.25
C ASP A 43 -8.53 -10.22 -6.23
N GLN A 44 -7.32 -10.02 -6.76
CA GLN A 44 -6.12 -9.74 -5.98
C GLN A 44 -6.23 -8.46 -5.15
N VAL A 45 -7.03 -7.47 -5.59
CA VAL A 45 -7.23 -6.22 -4.82
C VAL A 45 -7.97 -6.52 -3.53
N ASN A 46 -9.04 -7.31 -3.59
CA ASN A 46 -9.79 -7.70 -2.40
C ASN A 46 -8.97 -8.64 -1.49
N GLN A 47 -8.15 -9.53 -2.07
CA GLN A 47 -7.17 -10.31 -1.30
C GLN A 47 -6.25 -9.38 -0.50
N TRP A 48 -5.66 -8.37 -1.15
CA TRP A 48 -4.75 -7.44 -0.49
C TRP A 48 -5.43 -6.54 0.53
N LEU A 49 -6.65 -6.08 0.30
CA LEU A 49 -7.41 -5.35 1.31
C LEU A 49 -7.64 -6.19 2.58
N LEU A 50 -7.88 -7.49 2.44
CA LEU A 50 -8.01 -8.41 3.56
C LEU A 50 -6.68 -8.58 4.30
N VAL A 51 -5.58 -8.84 3.56
CA VAL A 51 -4.23 -8.99 4.12
C VAL A 51 -3.80 -7.75 4.90
N LEU A 52 -3.99 -6.55 4.32
CA LEU A 52 -3.67 -5.28 4.98
C LEU A 52 -4.49 -5.10 6.27
N LYS A 53 -5.80 -5.38 6.21
CA LYS A 53 -6.68 -5.30 7.38
C LYS A 53 -6.27 -6.26 8.50
N GLN A 54 -5.91 -7.50 8.16
CA GLN A 54 -5.46 -8.51 9.13
C GLN A 54 -4.16 -8.09 9.85
N ASN A 55 -3.33 -7.29 9.17
CA ASN A 55 -2.09 -6.73 9.71
C ASN A 55 -2.25 -5.31 10.30
N GLY A 56 -3.49 -4.86 10.53
CA GLY A 56 -3.79 -3.57 11.13
C GLY A 56 -3.41 -2.36 10.25
N ILE A 57 -3.19 -2.56 8.95
CA ILE A 57 -2.91 -1.49 8.00
C ILE A 57 -4.25 -0.99 7.45
N VAL A 58 -4.54 0.28 7.74
CA VAL A 58 -5.77 0.92 7.26
C VAL A 58 -5.61 1.26 5.78
N ALA A 59 -6.49 0.71 4.96
CA ALA A 59 -6.48 0.90 3.52
C ALA A 59 -7.90 0.85 2.93
N GLN A 60 -8.07 1.36 1.72
CA GLN A 60 -9.31 1.24 0.94
C GLN A 60 -9.00 1.09 -0.55
N LYS A 61 -9.96 0.54 -1.31
CA LYS A 61 -9.87 0.54 -2.78
C LYS A 61 -9.85 1.98 -3.29
N TRP A 62 -8.87 2.29 -4.14
CA TRP A 62 -8.81 3.58 -4.79
C TRP A 62 -9.84 3.63 -5.92
N LYS A 63 -10.92 4.40 -5.72
CA LYS A 63 -12.11 4.41 -6.60
C LYS A 63 -11.83 4.59 -8.09
N SER A 64 -10.83 5.39 -8.45
CA SER A 64 -10.49 5.69 -9.84
C SER A 64 -9.50 4.69 -10.46
N SER A 65 -9.13 3.62 -9.75
CA SER A 65 -8.20 2.62 -10.22
C SER A 65 -8.78 1.21 -10.12
N LEU A 66 -8.59 0.41 -11.16
CA LEU A 66 -9.02 -0.99 -11.18
C LEU A 66 -8.28 -1.79 -10.09
N ASN A 67 -6.98 -1.52 -9.98
CA ASN A 67 -5.99 -2.29 -9.20
C ASN A 67 -5.42 -1.50 -8.02
N GLY A 68 -5.89 -0.27 -7.80
CA GLY A 68 -5.31 0.65 -6.83
C GLY A 68 -5.87 0.46 -5.43
N ILE A 69 -4.98 0.54 -4.44
CA ILE A 69 -5.30 0.60 -3.02
C ILE A 69 -4.64 1.86 -2.45
N GLU A 70 -5.44 2.64 -1.73
CA GLU A 70 -4.98 3.78 -0.95
C GLU A 70 -4.78 3.34 0.50
N ILE A 71 -3.61 3.61 1.05
CA ILE A 71 -3.19 3.26 2.40
C ILE A 71 -3.05 4.53 3.23
N TYR A 72 -3.48 4.41 4.49
CA TYR A 72 -3.47 5.45 5.50
C TYR A 72 -2.40 5.10 6.54
N PRO A 73 -1.13 5.50 6.35
CA PRO A 73 -0.04 5.05 7.21
C PRO A 73 -0.25 5.40 8.68
N GLY A 74 -0.71 6.62 8.97
CA GLY A 74 -1.11 7.08 10.30
C GLY A 74 -2.58 6.80 10.67
N GLY A 75 -3.28 5.97 9.91
CA GLY A 75 -4.70 5.67 10.09
C GLY A 75 -5.65 6.68 9.44
N LYS A 76 -6.97 6.41 9.51
CA LYS A 76 -8.01 7.07 8.69
C LYS A 76 -8.11 8.59 8.84
N ARG A 77 -7.58 9.17 9.93
CA ARG A 77 -7.58 10.62 10.20
C ARG A 77 -6.27 11.31 9.85
N SER A 78 -5.22 10.56 9.51
CA SER A 78 -3.99 11.13 8.99
C SER A 78 -4.26 11.76 7.63
N GLU A 79 -3.49 12.76 7.23
CA GLU A 79 -3.51 13.33 5.87
C GLU A 79 -2.54 12.59 4.95
N ASP A 80 -1.56 11.87 5.52
CA ASP A 80 -0.59 11.11 4.74
C ASP A 80 -1.28 9.97 4.01
N ARG A 81 -0.90 9.77 2.74
CA ARG A 81 -1.39 8.71 1.88
C ARG A 81 -0.23 8.01 1.21
N LEU A 82 -0.38 6.70 1.08
CA LEU A 82 0.41 5.88 0.16
C LEU A 82 -0.55 5.25 -0.85
N ALA A 83 -0.10 5.06 -2.09
CA ALA A 83 -0.83 4.29 -3.08
C ALA A 83 0.01 3.08 -3.48
N ILE A 84 -0.65 1.93 -3.52
CA ILE A 84 -0.14 0.73 -4.16
C ILE A 84 -1.07 0.30 -5.30
N THR A 85 -0.53 -0.43 -6.27
CA THR A 85 -1.30 -1.18 -7.25
C THR A 85 -1.01 -2.67 -7.10
N VAL A 86 -2.03 -3.50 -7.28
CA VAL A 86 -1.91 -4.96 -7.19
C VAL A 86 -2.38 -5.58 -8.51
N ALA A 87 -1.47 -6.21 -9.24
CA ALA A 87 -1.79 -6.85 -10.51
C ALA A 87 -0.82 -8.00 -10.81
N ASP A 88 -1.34 -9.10 -11.32
CA ASP A 88 -0.55 -10.24 -11.84
C ASP A 88 0.53 -10.74 -10.87
N GLY A 89 0.21 -10.81 -9.57
CA GLY A 89 1.15 -11.26 -8.56
C GLY A 89 2.24 -10.23 -8.21
N THR A 90 2.07 -8.97 -8.60
CA THR A 90 2.96 -7.85 -8.25
C THR A 90 2.22 -6.79 -7.46
N VAL A 91 2.86 -6.30 -6.40
CA VAL A 91 2.44 -5.12 -5.65
C VAL A 91 3.45 -4.01 -5.87
N THR A 92 2.98 -2.90 -6.43
CA THR A 92 3.82 -1.74 -6.71
C THR A 92 3.40 -0.57 -5.83
N ALA A 93 4.31 -0.03 -5.01
CA ALA A 93 4.11 1.25 -4.35
C ALA A 93 4.38 2.38 -5.35
N VAL A 94 3.33 3.10 -5.75
CA VAL A 94 3.36 4.02 -6.89
C VAL A 94 3.37 5.49 -6.48
N ASN A 95 2.86 5.83 -5.28
CA ASN A 95 2.82 7.22 -4.85
C ASN A 95 2.77 7.41 -3.34
N ALA A 96 3.23 8.57 -2.90
CA ALA A 96 3.09 9.09 -1.53
C ALA A 96 2.73 10.58 -1.62
N TRP A 97 1.72 11.01 -0.89
CA TRP A 97 1.28 12.41 -0.86
C TRP A 97 0.54 12.75 0.44
N ILE A 98 0.40 14.04 0.71
CA ILE A 98 -0.49 14.57 1.75
C ILE A 98 -1.81 14.90 1.06
N SER A 99 -2.91 14.32 1.55
CA SER A 99 -4.26 14.64 1.11
C SER A 99 -4.88 15.60 2.12
N GLU A 100 -5.03 16.86 1.73
CA GLU A 100 -5.89 17.80 2.47
C GLU A 100 -7.34 17.30 2.39
N HIS A 101 -8.03 17.32 3.54
CA HIS A 101 -9.42 16.93 3.66
C HIS A 101 -10.38 18.05 3.30
#